data_AF-A0A6I2MEA8-F1
#
_entry.id   AF-A0A6I2MEA8-F1
#
_cell.length_a   1.000
_cell.length_b   1.000
_cell.length_c   1.000
_cell.angle_alpha   90.00
_cell.angle_beta   90.00
_cell.angle_gamma   90.00
#
_symmetry.space_group_name_H-M   'P 1'
#
loop_
_entity.id
_entity.type
_entity.pdbx_description
1 polymer ?
#
loop_
_entity_poly.entity_id
_entity_poly.type
_entity_poly.pdbx_seq_one_letter_code
_entity_poly.pdbx_strand_id
1 'polypeptide(L)'
;MNTWNNVLYSLFVWITRLALIHILWVSFTVAGGLLLGFFPSTAALFVIMRDWIRGKTDLPVLSSYWHYYKKNFWKSNRLGIYIMALGLLIGLDLWYIQSAAGEWFTWTRIPLFAFMLLFLLFLFYLFPAFVHFDLNVRNVLKQAFLIMLISPFHTLLILLCLAALFVFMYLVPGLAFLFGSSAYAFVTMWLCLHAFQRIQ
;
A
#
# COMPACT_ATOMS: atom_id res chain seq x y z
N MET A 1 -3.60 3.43 39.44
CA MET A 1 -2.63 3.12 38.37
C MET A 1 -2.34 4.41 37.63
N ASN A 2 -1.09 4.88 37.61
CA ASN A 2 -0.75 6.23 37.15
C ASN A 2 -1.01 6.34 35.63
N THR A 3 -1.72 7.39 35.21
CA THR A 3 -2.10 7.63 33.81
C THR A 3 -0.90 7.56 32.85
N TRP A 4 0.26 8.03 33.29
CA TRP A 4 1.54 7.96 32.57
C TRP A 4 1.99 6.52 32.25
N ASN A 5 1.81 5.58 33.18
CA ASN A 5 2.19 4.18 32.95
C ASN A 5 1.28 3.53 31.89
N ASN A 6 0.00 3.90 31.86
CA ASN A 6 -0.95 3.38 30.88
C ASN A 6 -0.66 3.93 29.47
N VAL A 7 -0.28 5.21 29.36
CA VAL A 7 0.11 5.83 28.07
C VAL A 7 1.38 5.17 27.54
N LEU A 8 2.42 5.05 28.37
CA LEU A 8 3.67 4.38 27.96
C LEU A 8 3.42 2.94 27.53
N TYR A 9 2.68 2.17 28.33
CA TYR A 9 2.33 0.80 27.99
C TYR A 9 1.59 0.71 26.64
N SER A 10 0.59 1.55 26.42
CA SER A 10 -0.15 1.60 25.15
C SER A 10 0.76 1.90 23.95
N LEU A 11 1.70 2.84 24.09
CA LEU A 11 2.67 3.16 23.04
C LEU A 11 3.54 1.94 22.70
N PHE A 12 4.09 1.24 23.70
CA PHE A 12 4.88 0.03 23.48
C PHE A 12 4.06 -1.09 22.82
N VAL A 13 2.79 -1.25 23.21
CA VAL A 13 1.88 -2.21 22.56
C VAL A 13 1.67 -1.86 21.09
N TRP A 14 1.51 -0.60 20.74
CA TRP A 14 1.35 -0.19 19.34
C TRP A 14 2.62 -0.35 18.52
N ILE A 15 3.78 0.03 19.09
CA ILE A 15 5.08 -0.16 18.44
C ILE A 15 5.32 -1.65 18.15
N THR A 16 5.10 -2.53 19.13
CA THR A 16 5.27 -3.98 18.95
C THR A 16 4.29 -4.56 17.92
N ARG A 17 3.03 -4.10 17.89
CA ARG A 17 2.04 -4.51 16.87
C ARG A 17 2.45 -4.08 15.45
N LEU A 18 2.94 -2.86 15.28
CA LEU A 18 3.40 -2.35 13.99
C LEU A 18 4.67 -3.06 13.51
N ALA A 19 5.57 -3.43 14.41
CA ALA A 19 6.74 -4.25 14.07
C ALA A 19 6.31 -5.67 13.70
N LEU A 20 5.42 -6.29 14.49
CA LEU A 20 4.92 -7.63 14.26
C LEU A 20 4.26 -7.75 12.88
N ILE A 21 3.40 -6.81 12.51
CA ILE A 21 2.71 -6.89 11.21
C ILE A 21 3.67 -6.69 10.02
N HIS A 22 4.74 -5.90 10.20
CA HIS A 22 5.79 -5.78 9.19
C HIS A 22 6.56 -7.10 9.01
N ILE A 23 6.94 -7.75 10.12
CA ILE A 23 7.60 -9.07 10.10
C ILE A 23 6.69 -10.13 9.48
N LEU A 24 5.39 -10.11 9.78
CA LEU A 24 4.41 -10.99 9.14
C LEU A 24 4.33 -10.75 7.64
N TRP A 25 4.35 -9.48 7.23
CA TRP A 25 4.34 -9.13 5.81
C TRP A 25 5.56 -9.70 5.07
N VAL A 26 6.75 -9.58 5.64
CA VAL A 26 7.97 -10.15 5.05
C VAL A 26 7.89 -11.68 5.03
N SER A 27 7.60 -12.31 6.16
CA SER A 27 7.63 -13.78 6.27
C SER A 27 6.61 -14.47 5.37
N PHE A 28 5.39 -13.93 5.25
CA PHE A 28 4.35 -14.48 4.37
C PHE A 28 4.58 -14.20 2.89
N THR A 29 5.28 -13.10 2.56
CA THR A 29 5.73 -12.83 1.20
C THR A 29 6.74 -13.90 0.77
N VAL A 30 7.73 -14.17 1.62
CA VAL A 30 8.74 -15.21 1.37
C VAL A 30 8.11 -16.61 1.32
N ALA A 31 7.26 -16.95 2.28
CA ALA A 31 6.59 -18.25 2.34
C ALA A 31 5.69 -18.53 1.11
N GLY A 32 5.12 -17.50 0.51
CA GLY A 32 4.35 -17.61 -0.73
C GLY A 32 5.18 -17.60 -2.02
N GLY A 33 6.50 -17.79 -1.94
CA GLY A 33 7.38 -17.81 -3.12
C GLY A 33 7.66 -16.43 -3.72
N LEU A 34 7.68 -15.39 -2.88
CA LEU A 34 7.83 -13.97 -3.23
C LEU A 34 6.71 -13.43 -4.12
N LEU A 35 6.60 -13.87 -5.36
CA LEU A 35 5.64 -13.35 -6.35
C LEU A 35 4.18 -13.63 -5.95
N LEU A 36 3.86 -14.88 -5.63
CA LEU A 36 2.49 -15.27 -5.24
C LEU A 36 2.16 -14.90 -3.79
N GLY A 37 3.18 -14.65 -2.96
CA GLY A 37 3.03 -14.26 -1.57
C GLY A 37 2.86 -12.75 -1.35
N PHE A 38 3.46 -11.93 -2.21
CA PHE A 38 3.51 -10.47 -2.04
C PHE A 38 2.13 -9.82 -2.00
N PHE A 39 1.27 -10.12 -2.98
CA PHE A 39 -0.07 -9.53 -3.06
C PHE A 39 -1.01 -9.95 -1.91
N PRO A 40 -1.13 -11.23 -1.54
CA PRO A 40 -1.94 -11.62 -0.38
C PRO A 40 -1.38 -11.16 0.96
N SER A 41 -0.06 -11.11 1.09
CA SER A 41 0.60 -10.54 2.27
C SER A 41 0.24 -9.04 2.41
N THR A 42 0.35 -8.29 1.31
CA THR A 42 -0.02 -6.88 1.29
C THR A 42 -1.52 -6.68 1.56
N ALA A 43 -2.40 -7.51 0.98
CA ALA A 43 -3.82 -7.47 1.27
C ALA A 43 -4.11 -7.70 2.77
N ALA A 44 -3.50 -8.72 3.39
CA ALA A 44 -3.68 -9.00 4.82
C ALA A 44 -3.21 -7.84 5.72
N LEU A 45 -2.05 -7.25 5.39
CA LEU A 45 -1.53 -6.05 6.05
C LEU A 45 -2.54 -4.90 6.00
N PHE A 46 -3.08 -4.59 4.82
CA PHE A 46 -4.05 -3.51 4.66
C PHE A 46 -5.40 -3.80 5.33
N VAL A 47 -5.86 -5.07 5.38
CA VAL A 47 -7.09 -5.43 6.11
C VAL A 47 -6.93 -5.15 7.60
N ILE A 48 -5.84 -5.61 8.22
CA ILE A 48 -5.60 -5.39 9.66
C ILE A 48 -5.41 -3.89 9.93
N MET A 49 -4.68 -3.17 9.06
CA MET A 49 -4.48 -1.74 9.21
C MET A 49 -5.82 -0.97 9.19
N ARG A 50 -6.70 -1.30 8.24
CA ARG A 50 -8.07 -0.76 8.18
C ARG A 50 -8.84 -1.06 9.46
N ASP A 51 -8.78 -2.29 9.95
CA ASP A 51 -9.51 -2.72 11.14
C ASP A 51 -9.01 -1.98 12.40
N TRP A 52 -7.70 -1.81 12.56
CA TRP A 52 -7.08 -1.01 13.62
C TRP A 52 -7.48 0.46 13.57
N ILE A 53 -7.45 1.08 12.39
CA ILE A 53 -7.88 2.47 12.20
C ILE A 53 -9.36 2.66 12.54
N ARG A 54 -10.19 1.63 12.30
CA ARG A 54 -11.61 1.60 12.67
C ARG A 54 -11.87 1.23 14.14
N GLY A 55 -10.83 1.13 14.96
CA GLY A 55 -10.94 0.83 16.40
C GLY A 55 -11.05 -0.66 16.74
N LYS A 56 -10.95 -1.58 15.77
CA LYS A 56 -10.98 -3.04 16.02
C LYS A 56 -9.58 -3.55 16.38
N THR A 57 -9.11 -3.21 17.58
CA THR A 57 -7.72 -3.43 18.02
C THR A 57 -7.53 -4.68 18.89
N ASP A 58 -8.60 -5.37 19.28
CA ASP A 58 -8.57 -6.54 20.16
C ASP A 58 -8.34 -7.88 19.43
N LEU A 59 -8.16 -7.84 18.11
CA LEU A 59 -8.00 -9.03 17.29
C LEU A 59 -6.60 -9.65 17.46
N PRO A 60 -6.49 -10.99 17.56
CA PRO A 60 -5.21 -11.67 17.62
C PRO A 60 -4.46 -11.56 16.29
N VAL A 61 -3.44 -10.70 16.23
CA VAL A 61 -2.76 -10.27 15.00
C VAL A 61 -2.33 -11.44 14.12
N LEU A 62 -1.63 -12.44 14.67
CA LEU A 62 -1.11 -13.59 13.92
C LEU A 62 -2.23 -14.41 13.26
N SER A 63 -3.25 -14.78 14.05
CA SER A 63 -4.36 -15.62 13.59
C SER A 63 -5.20 -14.89 12.54
N SER A 64 -5.50 -13.60 12.79
CA SER A 64 -6.20 -12.75 11.83
C SER A 64 -5.41 -12.57 10.54
N TYR A 65 -4.09 -12.39 10.63
CA TYR A 65 -3.23 -12.26 9.45
C TYR A 65 -3.27 -13.53 8.58
N TRP A 66 -3.09 -14.70 9.18
CA TRP A 66 -3.17 -15.99 8.48
C TRP A 66 -4.55 -16.20 7.83
N HIS A 67 -5.63 -15.83 8.53
CA HIS A 67 -6.98 -15.91 8.00
C HIS A 67 -7.15 -15.01 6.77
N TYR A 68 -6.78 -13.73 6.86
CA TYR A 68 -6.93 -12.78 5.76
C TYR A 68 -6.01 -13.08 4.57
N TYR A 69 -4.80 -13.59 4.83
CA TYR A 69 -3.89 -14.03 3.78
C TYR A 69 -4.51 -15.14 2.92
N LYS A 70 -5.00 -16.21 3.56
CA LYS A 70 -5.65 -17.32 2.85
C LYS A 70 -6.93 -16.89 2.15
N LYS A 71 -7.77 -16.11 2.83
CA LYS A 71 -9.05 -15.61 2.29
C LYS A 71 -8.83 -14.81 1.01
N ASN A 72 -7.80 -13.95 0.98
CA ASN A 72 -7.56 -13.06 -0.15
C ASN A 72 -6.61 -13.64 -1.20
N PHE A 73 -5.94 -14.78 -0.96
CA PHE A 73 -4.89 -15.36 -1.81
C PHE A 73 -5.16 -15.26 -3.31
N TRP A 74 -6.27 -15.83 -3.78
CA TRP A 74 -6.61 -15.83 -5.20
C TRP A 74 -7.13 -14.48 -5.71
N LYS A 75 -7.81 -13.70 -4.87
CA LYS A 75 -8.37 -12.41 -5.26
C LYS A 75 -7.26 -11.35 -5.40
N SER A 76 -6.30 -11.33 -4.48
CA SER A 76 -5.16 -10.41 -4.49
C SER A 76 -4.15 -10.79 -5.57
N ASN A 77 -3.87 -12.08 -5.80
CA ASN A 77 -2.98 -12.47 -6.90
C ASN A 77 -3.57 -12.12 -8.28
N ARG A 78 -4.90 -12.26 -8.47
CA ARG A 78 -5.57 -11.75 -9.68
C ARG A 78 -5.41 -10.24 -9.83
N LEU A 79 -5.53 -9.48 -8.75
CA LEU A 79 -5.22 -8.04 -8.76
C LEU A 79 -3.76 -7.78 -9.16
N GLY A 80 -2.84 -8.56 -8.59
CA GLY A 80 -1.41 -8.50 -8.87
C GLY A 80 -1.04 -8.71 -10.33
N ILE A 81 -1.72 -9.61 -11.03
CA ILE A 81 -1.52 -9.82 -12.47
C ILE A 81 -1.78 -8.52 -13.25
N TYR A 82 -2.85 -7.77 -12.93
CA TYR A 82 -3.12 -6.48 -13.59
C TYR A 82 -2.05 -5.43 -13.27
N ILE A 83 -1.63 -5.34 -12.01
CA ILE A 83 -0.56 -4.42 -11.59
C ILE A 83 0.75 -4.75 -12.31
N MET A 84 1.13 -6.02 -12.34
CA MET A 84 2.35 -6.49 -13.00
C MET A 84 2.29 -6.28 -14.51
N ALA A 85 1.15 -6.52 -15.16
CA ALA A 85 0.98 -6.29 -16.59
C ALA A 85 1.16 -4.80 -16.95
N LEU A 86 0.55 -3.90 -16.17
CA LEU A 86 0.72 -2.45 -16.36
C LEU A 86 2.16 -2.00 -16.08
N GLY A 87 2.77 -2.52 -15.01
CA GLY A 87 4.17 -2.24 -14.68
C GLY A 87 5.15 -2.75 -15.75
N LEU A 88 4.89 -3.92 -16.32
CA LEU A 88 5.68 -4.48 -17.41
C LEU A 88 5.55 -3.66 -18.69
N LEU A 89 4.35 -3.20 -19.03
CA LEU A 89 4.13 -2.28 -20.15
C LEU A 89 4.95 -1.00 -19.99
N ILE A 90 4.87 -0.36 -18.82
CA ILE A 90 5.68 0.82 -18.48
C ILE A 90 7.18 0.53 -18.60
N GLY A 91 7.63 -0.62 -18.08
CA GLY A 91 9.03 -1.02 -18.13
C GLY A 91 9.55 -1.23 -19.55
N LEU A 92 8.73 -1.84 -20.42
CA LEU A 92 9.06 -2.03 -21.84
C LEU A 92 9.13 -0.69 -22.58
N ASP A 93 8.18 0.22 -22.34
CA ASP A 93 8.18 1.56 -22.93
C ASP A 93 9.45 2.34 -22.53
N LEU A 94 9.83 2.28 -21.25
CA LEU A 94 11.06 2.90 -20.75
C LEU A 94 12.31 2.29 -21.39
N TRP A 95 12.38 0.97 -21.50
CA TRP A 95 13.50 0.28 -22.13
C TRP A 95 13.63 0.64 -23.61
N TYR A 96 12.50 0.71 -24.33
CA TYR A 96 12.46 1.11 -25.74
C TYR A 96 12.97 2.55 -25.93
N ILE A 97 12.51 3.49 -25.11
CA ILE A 97 12.96 4.90 -25.18
C ILE A 97 14.45 5.05 -24.88
N GLN A 98 15.02 4.24 -23.98
CA GLN A 98 16.45 4.26 -23.67
C GLN A 98 17.30 3.62 -24.77
N SER A 99 16.77 2.56 -25.41
CA SER A 99 17.49 1.79 -26.44
C SER A 99 17.44 2.43 -27.83
N ALA A 100 16.43 3.27 -28.09
CA ALA A 100 16.35 4.06 -29.31
C ALA A 100 17.43 5.16 -29.31
N ALA A 101 18.62 4.80 -29.79
CA ALA A 101 19.75 5.71 -29.99
C ALA A 101 19.43 6.73 -31.09
N GLY A 102 18.83 7.84 -30.70
CA GLY A 102 18.61 8.97 -31.58
C GLY A 102 17.94 10.10 -30.81
N GLU A 103 18.59 11.26 -30.82
CA GLU A 103 17.89 12.54 -30.62
C GLU A 103 16.62 12.54 -31.48
N TRP A 104 15.58 13.31 -31.11
CA TRP A 104 14.30 13.48 -31.84
C TRP A 104 13.00 12.91 -31.24
N PHE A 105 12.91 12.60 -29.95
CA PHE A 105 11.59 12.44 -29.31
C PHE A 105 11.55 12.88 -27.84
N THR A 106 11.61 14.20 -27.61
CA THR A 106 11.31 14.79 -26.29
C THR A 106 9.81 14.80 -25.99
N TRP A 107 8.94 14.94 -27.00
CA TRP A 107 7.48 15.08 -26.79
C TRP A 107 6.75 13.77 -26.48
N THR A 108 7.16 12.63 -27.03
CA THR A 108 6.56 11.30 -26.73
C THR A 108 6.86 10.80 -25.32
N ARG A 109 7.86 11.38 -24.64
CA ARG A 109 8.18 11.04 -23.25
C ARG A 109 7.15 11.63 -22.28
N ILE A 110 6.55 12.77 -22.61
CA ILE A 110 5.63 13.50 -21.70
C ILE A 110 4.40 12.64 -21.35
N PRO A 111 3.68 12.01 -22.32
CA PRO A 111 2.57 11.13 -22.00
C PRO A 111 2.98 9.92 -21.16
N LEU A 112 4.16 9.34 -21.40
CA LEU A 112 4.65 8.20 -20.63
C LEU A 112 4.91 8.59 -19.18
N PHE A 113 5.61 9.71 -18.92
CA PHE A 113 5.83 10.19 -17.56
C PHE A 113 4.51 10.55 -16.85
N ALA A 114 3.55 11.14 -17.56
CA ALA A 114 2.21 11.38 -17.01
C ALA A 114 1.50 10.08 -16.66
N PHE A 115 1.56 9.07 -17.52
CA PHE A 115 0.99 7.74 -17.28
C PHE A 115 1.66 7.03 -16.09
N MET A 116 2.98 7.09 -15.99
CA MET A 116 3.74 6.57 -14.85
C MET A 116 3.35 7.25 -13.54
N LEU A 117 3.24 8.58 -13.54
CA LEU A 117 2.80 9.33 -12.38
C LEU A 117 1.39 8.90 -11.98
N LEU A 118 0.45 8.86 -12.92
CA LEU A 118 -0.91 8.39 -12.67
C LEU A 118 -0.95 6.97 -12.12
N PHE A 119 -0.14 6.07 -12.67
CA PHE A 119 -0.02 4.69 -12.19
C PHE A 119 0.51 4.63 -10.76
N LEU A 120 1.54 5.43 -10.43
CA LEU A 120 2.10 5.49 -9.07
C LEU A 120 1.08 6.04 -8.06
N LEU A 121 0.38 7.13 -8.41
CA LEU A 121 -0.68 7.70 -7.57
C LEU A 121 -1.83 6.70 -7.39
N PHE A 122 -2.17 5.97 -8.45
CA PHE A 122 -3.21 4.95 -8.43
C PHE A 122 -2.89 3.82 -7.45
N LEU A 123 -1.62 3.39 -7.35
CA LEU A 123 -1.20 2.33 -6.44
C LEU A 123 -1.44 2.69 -4.96
N PHE A 124 -1.37 3.96 -4.58
CA PHE A 124 -1.66 4.41 -3.22
C PHE A 124 -3.11 4.15 -2.80
N TYR A 125 -4.05 4.22 -3.75
CA TYR A 125 -5.47 3.98 -3.51
C TYR A 125 -5.87 2.52 -3.69
N LEU A 126 -5.06 1.74 -4.41
CA LEU A 126 -5.45 0.43 -4.89
C LEU A 126 -5.68 -0.59 -3.79
N PHE A 127 -4.71 -0.77 -2.89
CA PHE A 127 -4.84 -1.71 -1.77
C PHE A 127 -5.87 -1.25 -0.72
N PRO A 128 -5.90 0.04 -0.31
CA PRO A 128 -6.98 0.56 0.52
C PRO A 128 -8.37 0.29 -0.07
N ALA A 129 -8.57 0.53 -1.37
CA ALA A 129 -9.83 0.25 -2.04
C ALA A 129 -10.12 -1.25 -2.12
N PHE A 130 -9.12 -2.09 -2.42
CA PHE A 130 -9.26 -3.54 -2.49
C PHE A 130 -9.76 -4.15 -1.18
N VAL A 131 -9.23 -3.69 -0.04
CA VAL A 131 -9.63 -4.20 1.26
C VAL A 131 -10.89 -3.54 1.78
N HIS A 132 -11.15 -2.27 1.43
CA HIS A 132 -12.31 -1.53 1.93
C HIS A 132 -13.59 -1.91 1.21
N PHE A 133 -13.55 -1.95 -0.13
CA PHE A 133 -14.71 -2.24 -0.96
C PHE A 133 -14.75 -3.74 -1.26
N ASP A 134 -15.80 -4.44 -0.83
CA ASP A 134 -15.99 -5.86 -1.16
C ASP A 134 -16.48 -6.04 -2.60
N LEU A 135 -15.62 -5.67 -3.55
CA LEU A 135 -15.90 -5.62 -4.98
C LEU A 135 -15.05 -6.63 -5.74
N ASN A 136 -15.47 -6.98 -6.95
CA ASN A 136 -14.66 -7.74 -7.90
C ASN A 136 -13.41 -6.95 -8.33
N VAL A 137 -12.33 -7.63 -8.69
CA VAL A 137 -11.02 -7.02 -9.03
C VAL A 137 -11.15 -5.88 -10.06
N ARG A 138 -11.94 -6.07 -11.11
CA ARG A 138 -12.17 -5.04 -12.14
C ARG A 138 -12.83 -3.78 -11.57
N ASN A 139 -13.77 -3.95 -10.65
CA ASN A 139 -14.46 -2.84 -10.01
C ASN A 139 -13.57 -2.15 -8.98
N VAL A 140 -12.70 -2.90 -8.28
CA VAL A 140 -11.66 -2.32 -7.42
C VAL A 140 -10.72 -1.42 -8.23
N LEU A 141 -10.23 -1.88 -9.39
CA LEU A 141 -9.37 -1.07 -10.26
C LEU A 141 -10.07 0.23 -10.69
N LYS A 142 -11.32 0.15 -11.15
CA LYS A 142 -12.11 1.32 -11.55
C LYS A 142 -12.33 2.28 -10.38
N GLN A 143 -12.74 1.75 -9.23
CA GLN A 143 -13.08 2.56 -8.06
C GLN A 143 -11.85 3.27 -7.51
N ALA A 144 -10.71 2.57 -7.37
CA ALA A 144 -9.46 3.16 -6.91
C ALA A 144 -9.00 4.30 -7.83
N PHE A 145 -9.11 4.11 -9.16
CA PHE A 145 -8.74 5.13 -10.13
C PHE A 145 -9.65 6.36 -10.06
N LEU A 146 -10.96 6.17 -9.97
CA LEU A 146 -11.91 7.28 -9.84
C LEU A 146 -11.72 8.07 -8.55
N ILE A 147 -11.53 7.38 -7.42
CA ILE A 147 -11.32 8.04 -6.12
C ILE A 147 -10.02 8.86 -6.14
N MET A 148 -8.95 8.31 -6.71
CA MET A 148 -7.68 9.03 -6.89
C MET A 148 -7.88 10.33 -7.68
N LEU A 149 -8.66 10.31 -8.76
CA LEU A 149 -8.94 11.51 -9.58
C LEU A 149 -9.81 12.55 -8.86
N ILE A 150 -10.82 12.10 -8.12
CA ILE A 150 -11.77 13.00 -7.43
C ILE A 150 -11.17 13.58 -6.13
N SER A 151 -10.12 12.96 -5.59
CA SER A 151 -9.52 13.32 -4.30
C SER A 151 -8.10 13.91 -4.39
N PRO A 152 -7.82 14.91 -5.25
CA PRO A 152 -6.45 15.40 -5.50
C PRO A 152 -5.77 15.96 -4.24
N PHE A 153 -6.54 16.57 -3.33
CA PHE A 153 -6.03 17.07 -2.05
C PHE A 153 -5.52 15.92 -1.15
N HIS A 154 -6.25 14.80 -1.07
CA HIS A 154 -5.80 13.63 -0.31
C HIS A 154 -4.58 12.99 -0.97
N THR A 155 -4.53 12.97 -2.31
CA THR A 155 -3.36 12.48 -3.05
C THR A 155 -2.11 13.29 -2.72
N LEU A 156 -2.23 14.62 -2.67
CA LEU A 156 -1.12 15.51 -2.26
C LEU A 156 -0.68 15.25 -0.81
N LEU A 157 -1.63 15.08 0.11
CA LEU A 157 -1.31 14.74 1.50
C LEU A 157 -0.61 13.38 1.62
N ILE A 158 -1.06 12.36 0.87
CA ILE A 158 -0.39 11.06 0.82
C ILE A 158 1.05 11.22 0.36
N LEU A 159 1.28 11.96 -0.74
CA LEU A 159 2.63 12.23 -1.25
C LEU A 159 3.51 12.93 -0.20
N LEU A 160 2.99 13.96 0.45
CA LEU A 160 3.73 14.73 1.46
C LEU A 160 4.09 13.84 2.67
N CYS A 161 3.12 13.09 3.19
CA CYS A 161 3.35 12.20 4.33
C CYS A 161 4.33 11.06 3.99
N LEU A 162 4.22 10.46 2.79
CA LEU A 162 5.13 9.42 2.35
C LEU A 162 6.54 9.96 2.06
N ALA A 163 6.66 11.16 1.51
CA ALA A 163 7.95 11.82 1.31
C ALA A 163 8.63 12.12 2.66
N ALA A 164 7.89 12.65 3.62
CA ALA A 164 8.41 12.85 4.98
C ALA A 164 8.83 11.52 5.61
N LEU A 165 7.98 10.49 5.54
CA LEU A 165 8.28 9.15 6.04
C LEU A 165 9.54 8.57 5.41
N PHE A 166 9.72 8.73 4.09
CA PHE A 166 10.90 8.29 3.37
C PHE A 166 12.17 8.98 3.87
N VAL A 167 12.14 10.32 4.06
CA VAL A 167 13.27 11.07 4.62
C VAL A 167 13.61 10.59 6.03
N PHE A 168 12.62 10.38 6.90
CA PHE A 168 12.83 9.85 8.25
C PHE A 168 13.46 8.45 8.23
N MET A 169 12.96 7.57 7.36
CA MET A 169 13.48 6.20 7.20
C MET A 169 14.89 6.16 6.60
N TYR A 170 15.23 7.12 5.73
CA TYR A 170 16.57 7.27 5.18
C TYR A 170 17.58 7.70 6.25
N LEU A 171 17.19 8.63 7.13
CA LEU A 171 18.02 9.07 8.26
C LEU A 171 18.21 7.99 9.32
N VAL A 172 17.21 7.14 9.54
CA VAL A 172 17.25 6.03 10.51
C VAL A 172 16.86 4.72 9.82
N PRO A 173 17.82 4.04 9.13
CA PRO A 173 17.53 2.82 8.37
C PRO A 173 16.91 1.69 9.18
N GLY A 174 17.20 1.63 10.49
CA GLY A 174 16.59 0.66 11.41
C GLY A 174 15.06 0.76 11.47
N LEU A 175 14.48 1.95 11.29
CA LEU A 175 13.03 2.13 11.24
C LEU A 175 12.45 1.57 9.94
N ALA A 176 13.15 1.72 8.82
CA ALA A 176 12.73 1.15 7.55
C ALA A 176 12.64 -0.39 7.62
N PHE A 177 13.64 -1.01 8.26
CA PHE A 177 13.70 -2.47 8.44
C PHE A 177 12.63 -3.00 9.40
N LEU A 178 12.24 -2.23 10.43
CA LEU A 178 11.26 -2.69 11.42
C LEU A 178 9.82 -2.32 11.07
N PHE A 179 9.60 -1.22 10.35
CA PHE A 179 8.27 -0.62 10.17
C PHE A 179 7.95 -0.24 8.72
N GLY A 180 8.80 -0.55 7.74
CA GLY A 180 8.67 -0.04 6.37
C GLY A 180 7.27 -0.20 5.77
N SER A 181 6.80 -1.44 5.65
CA SER A 181 5.48 -1.71 5.06
C SER A 181 4.32 -1.31 5.98
N SER A 182 4.49 -1.42 7.30
CA SER A 182 3.42 -1.09 8.25
C SER A 182 3.18 0.42 8.36
N ALA A 183 4.23 1.24 8.35
CA ALA A 183 4.11 2.69 8.32
C ALA A 183 3.53 3.17 6.98
N TYR A 184 3.99 2.62 5.85
CA TYR A 184 3.43 2.92 4.54
C TYR A 184 1.92 2.59 4.49
N ALA A 185 1.53 1.40 4.94
CA ALA A 185 0.15 0.97 4.96
C ALA A 185 -0.71 1.82 5.91
N PHE A 186 -0.17 2.22 7.07
CA PHE A 186 -0.89 3.09 8.00
C PHE A 186 -1.21 4.44 7.38
N VAL A 187 -0.20 5.14 6.83
CA VAL A 187 -0.37 6.47 6.22
C VAL A 187 -1.37 6.41 5.05
N THR A 188 -1.16 5.49 4.11
CA THR A 188 -2.02 5.38 2.92
C THR A 188 -3.44 4.97 3.27
N MET A 189 -3.61 3.99 4.16
CA MET A 189 -4.94 3.53 4.58
C MET A 189 -5.69 4.63 5.33
N TRP A 190 -5.04 5.33 6.26
CA TRP A 190 -5.66 6.41 7.04
C TRP A 190 -6.20 7.52 6.14
N LEU A 191 -5.38 8.02 5.22
CA LEU A 191 -5.78 9.10 4.31
C LEU A 191 -6.82 8.62 3.29
N CYS A 192 -6.71 7.39 2.79
CA CYS A 192 -7.72 6.83 1.89
C CYS A 192 -9.07 6.63 2.58
N LEU A 193 -9.10 6.22 3.85
CA LEU A 193 -10.37 6.08 4.58
C LEU A 193 -11.12 7.41 4.70
N HIS A 194 -10.41 8.52 4.96
CA HIS A 194 -11.01 9.86 4.95
C HIS A 194 -11.52 10.24 3.55
N ALA A 195 -10.75 9.92 2.50
CA ALA A 195 -11.19 10.16 1.12
C ALA A 195 -12.45 9.35 0.77
N PHE A 196 -12.56 8.10 1.25
CA PHE A 196 -13.70 7.22 0.98
C PHE A 196 -14.98 7.71 1.67
N GLN A 197 -14.88 8.22 2.89
CA GLN A 197 -16.02 8.76 3.65
C GLN A 197 -16.68 9.97 2.99
N ARG A 198 -15.94 10.72 2.16
CA ARG A 198 -16.50 11.88 1.44
C ARG A 198 -17.37 11.48 0.24
N ILE A 199 -17.22 10.24 -0.23
CA ILE A 199 -17.86 9.73 -1.45
C ILE A 199 -19.04 8.80 -1.11
N GLN A 200 -19.07 8.27 0.12
CA GLN A 200 -20.19 7.51 0.70
C GLN A 200 -21.19 8.45 1.36
#